data_AF-A0A5C4QNG4-F1
#
_entry.id   AF-A0A5C4QNG4-F1
#
_cell.length_a   1.000
_cell.length_b   1.000
_cell.length_c   1.000
_cell.angle_alpha   90.00
_cell.angle_beta   90.00
_cell.angle_gamma   90.00
#
_symmetry.space_group_name_H-M   'P 1'
#
loop_
_entity.id
_entity.type
_entity.pdbx_description
1 polymer ?
#
loop_
_entity_poly.entity_id
_entity_poly.type
_entity_poly.pdbx_seq_one_letter_code
_entity_poly.pdbx_strand_id
1 'polypeptide(L)'
;MIYYVIYRNDERIGGPAGLFVTDGGLGNAILWDHRSREWAFDPGLVMRFVNDHRNVDRFDTVDRATAESVAEVVTGGASLPGEEAIRSMFPSGCR
;
A
#
# COMPACT_ATOMS: atom_id res chain seq x y z
N MET A 1 1.71 -10.83 4.62
CA MET A 1 1.62 -9.46 4.06
C MET A 1 0.82 -8.60 4.99
N ILE A 2 1.13 -7.31 5.05
CA ILE A 2 0.38 -6.31 5.80
C ILE A 2 -0.13 -5.28 4.79
N TYR A 3 -1.43 -4.99 4.84
CA TYR A 3 -2.10 -4.07 3.93
C TYR A 3 -2.42 -2.77 4.66
N TYR A 4 -2.01 -1.65 4.09
CA TYR A 4 -2.18 -0.33 4.69
C TYR A 4 -3.00 0.57 3.78
N VAL A 5 -4.17 0.98 4.26
CA VAL A 5 -5.02 1.96 3.58
C VAL A 5 -4.61 3.33 4.07
N ILE A 6 -4.41 4.26 3.13
CA ILE A 6 -3.97 5.62 3.43
C ILE A 6 -5.11 6.58 3.15
N TYR A 7 -5.26 7.57 4.02
CA TYR A 7 -6.25 8.62 3.91
C TYR A 7 -5.59 9.98 3.67
N ARG A 8 -6.31 10.87 2.99
CA ARG A 8 -5.78 12.22 2.70
C ARG A 8 -5.51 12.99 3.98
N ASN A 9 -6.36 12.88 4.99
CA ASN A 9 -6.24 13.51 6.30
C ASN A 9 -6.74 12.55 7.39
N ASP A 10 -6.51 12.87 8.65
CA ASP A 10 -7.00 12.10 9.81
C ASP A 10 -8.54 12.07 9.88
N GLU A 11 -9.21 13.10 9.36
CA GLU A 11 -10.67 13.16 9.25
C GLU A 11 -11.26 12.18 8.23
N ARG A 12 -10.41 11.52 7.40
CA ARG A 12 -10.78 10.54 6.36
C ARG A 12 -11.80 11.06 5.33
N ILE A 13 -11.94 12.38 5.23
CA ILE A 13 -12.85 13.04 4.29
C ILE A 13 -12.38 12.77 2.86
N GLY A 14 -13.29 12.30 2.02
CA GLY A 14 -13.01 11.93 0.63
C GLY A 14 -12.56 10.47 0.43
N GLY A 15 -12.48 9.68 1.51
CA GLY A 15 -12.20 8.25 1.44
C GLY A 15 -10.71 7.89 1.31
N PRO A 16 -10.41 6.64 0.94
CA PRO A 16 -9.03 6.16 0.80
C PRO A 16 -8.33 6.87 -0.36
N ALA A 17 -7.11 7.32 -0.11
CA ALA A 17 -6.25 8.04 -1.04
C ALA A 17 -5.18 7.15 -1.67
N GLY A 18 -4.81 6.07 -0.99
CA GLY A 18 -3.73 5.19 -1.39
C GLY A 18 -3.80 3.84 -0.68
N LEU A 19 -3.05 2.89 -1.22
CA LEU A 19 -2.92 1.55 -0.67
C LEU A 19 -1.45 1.12 -0.76
N PHE A 20 -0.88 0.73 0.37
CA PHE A 20 0.45 0.13 0.45
C PHE A 20 0.33 -1.33 0.89
N VAL A 21 1.25 -2.17 0.42
CA VAL A 21 1.38 -3.55 0.89
C VAL A 21 2.82 -3.80 1.29
N THR A 22 3.03 -4.37 2.47
CA THR A 22 4.35 -4.74 2.97
C THR A 22 4.44 -6.24 3.23
N ASP A 23 5.66 -6.75 3.24
CA ASP A 23 5.92 -8.15 3.59
C ASP A 23 5.92 -8.44 5.10
N GLY A 24 5.65 -7.44 5.96
CA GLY A 24 5.50 -7.63 7.40
C GLY A 24 6.77 -7.91 8.20
N GLY A 25 7.95 -7.97 7.55
CA GLY A 25 9.23 -8.11 8.26
C GLY A 25 10.48 -7.82 7.41
N LEU A 26 10.40 -8.00 6.09
CA LEU A 26 11.56 -7.85 5.20
C LEU A 26 11.84 -6.42 4.71
N GLY A 27 11.07 -5.43 5.17
CA GLY A 27 11.19 -4.05 4.70
C GLY A 27 10.74 -3.82 3.26
N ASN A 28 10.29 -4.87 2.56
CA ASN A 28 9.74 -4.78 1.21
C ASN A 28 8.33 -4.20 1.24
N ALA A 29 8.07 -3.28 0.31
CA ALA A 29 6.73 -2.74 0.12
C ALA A 29 6.46 -2.37 -1.34
N ILE A 30 5.21 -2.51 -1.72
CA ILE A 30 4.66 -1.95 -2.96
C ILE A 30 3.60 -0.91 -2.63
N LEU A 31 3.36 -0.02 -3.59
CA LEU A 31 2.30 0.96 -3.52
C LEU A 31 1.64 1.16 -4.88
N TRP A 32 0.41 1.68 -4.87
CA TRP A 32 -0.21 2.16 -6.09
C TRP A 32 0.36 3.54 -6.46
N ASP A 33 1.09 3.61 -7.59
CA ASP A 33 1.55 4.87 -8.13
C ASP A 33 0.47 5.50 -9.02
N HIS A 34 -0.12 6.60 -8.54
CA HIS A 34 -1.18 7.31 -9.27
C HIS A 34 -0.70 7.97 -10.57
N ARG A 35 0.60 8.25 -10.73
CA ARG A 35 1.13 8.93 -11.93
C ARG A 35 1.28 7.96 -13.09
N SER A 36 1.85 6.79 -12.82
CA SER A 36 2.07 5.71 -13.77
C SER A 36 0.88 4.77 -13.88
N ARG A 37 -0.09 4.87 -12.93
CA ARG A 37 -1.29 4.01 -12.85
C ARG A 37 -0.92 2.53 -12.80
N GLU A 38 0.07 2.20 -11.99
CA GLU A 38 0.57 0.84 -11.80
C GLU A 38 0.98 0.58 -10.35
N TRP A 39 1.06 -0.70 -9.99
CA TRP A 39 1.66 -1.12 -8.75
C TRP A 39 3.18 -1.01 -8.89
N ALA A 40 3.81 -0.25 -8.00
CA ALA A 40 5.24 -0.01 -8.02
C ALA A 40 5.91 -0.55 -6.74
N PHE A 41 7.09 -1.13 -6.87
CA PHE A 41 7.94 -1.49 -5.75
C PHE A 41 8.75 -0.27 -5.30
N ASP A 42 8.39 0.31 -4.15
CA ASP A 42 9.11 1.43 -3.54
C ASP A 42 9.02 1.36 -2.00
N PRO A 43 9.85 0.49 -1.37
CA PRO A 43 9.89 0.36 0.08
C PRO A 43 10.35 1.64 0.77
N GLY A 44 11.21 2.44 0.12
CA GLY A 44 11.74 3.68 0.69
C GLY A 44 10.63 4.70 0.94
N LEU A 45 9.71 4.86 -0.02
CA LEU A 45 8.57 5.76 0.12
C LEU A 45 7.61 5.29 1.23
N VAL A 46 7.27 3.99 1.25
CA VAL A 46 6.35 3.44 2.26
C VAL A 46 6.93 3.57 3.66
N MET A 47 8.20 3.21 3.86
CA MET A 47 8.85 3.31 5.17
C MET A 47 8.97 4.76 5.65
N ARG A 48 9.30 5.68 4.74
CA ARG A 48 9.32 7.12 5.06
C ARG A 48 7.93 7.63 5.42
N PHE A 49 6.88 7.16 4.76
CA PHE A 49 5.50 7.56 5.05
C PHE A 49 5.04 7.07 6.42
N VAL A 50 5.25 5.78 6.71
CA VAL A 50 4.83 5.13 7.97
C VAL A 50 5.63 5.66 9.17
N ASN A 51 6.91 5.99 8.99
CA ASN A 51 7.77 6.51 10.06
C ASN A 51 7.63 8.04 10.29
N ASP A 52 6.88 8.74 9.44
CA ASP A 52 6.59 10.15 9.66
C ASP A 52 5.45 10.31 10.67
N HIS A 53 5.75 10.88 11.84
CA HIS A 53 4.80 11.10 12.92
C HIS A 53 3.54 11.87 12.50
N ARG A 54 3.60 12.67 11.43
CA ARG A 54 2.44 13.41 10.90
C ARG A 54 1.44 12.52 10.17
N ASN A 55 1.84 11.29 9.83
CA ASN A 55 1.02 10.34 9.09
C ASN A 55 0.47 9.21 9.96
N VAL A 56 0.82 9.16 11.25
CA VAL A 56 0.44 8.04 12.14
C VAL A 56 -1.07 7.81 12.19
N ASP A 57 -1.87 8.87 12.12
CA ASP A 57 -3.35 8.80 12.09
C ASP A 57 -3.93 8.74 10.67
N ARG A 58 -3.09 8.76 9.62
CA ARG A 58 -3.48 8.82 8.21
C ARG A 58 -3.46 7.46 7.52
N PHE A 59 -3.19 6.38 8.24
CA PHE A 59 -3.28 5.03 7.68
C PHE A 59 -3.87 4.04 8.67
N ASP A 60 -4.55 3.02 8.15
CA ASP A 60 -4.99 1.85 8.91
C ASP A 60 -4.38 0.59 8.34
N THR A 61 -4.14 -0.38 9.23
CA THR A 61 -3.87 -1.76 8.80
C THR A 61 -5.19 -2.49 8.61
N VAL A 62 -5.37 -3.11 7.45
CA VAL A 62 -6.61 -3.83 7.10
C VAL A 62 -6.31 -5.27 6.66
N ASP A 63 -7.36 -6.09 6.61
CA ASP A 63 -7.30 -7.41 6.00
C ASP A 63 -7.27 -7.34 4.46
N ARG A 64 -6.96 -8.47 3.83
CA ARG A 64 -6.83 -8.56 2.37
C ARG A 64 -8.14 -8.23 1.63
N ALA A 65 -9.29 -8.71 2.09
CA ALA A 65 -10.55 -8.51 1.39
C ALA A 65 -10.95 -7.02 1.42
N THR A 66 -10.71 -6.35 2.54
CA THR A 66 -10.84 -4.90 2.65
C THR A 66 -9.86 -4.18 1.72
N ALA A 67 -8.59 -4.60 1.68
CA ALA A 67 -7.59 -4.02 0.78
C ALA A 67 -7.95 -4.17 -0.71
N GLU A 68 -8.51 -5.31 -1.12
CA GLU A 68 -8.98 -5.55 -2.49
C GLU A 68 -10.12 -4.59 -2.85
N SER A 69 -11.10 -4.45 -1.96
CA SER A 69 -12.22 -3.51 -2.15
C SER A 69 -11.72 -2.06 -2.26
N VAL A 70 -10.76 -1.67 -1.42
CA VAL A 70 -10.14 -0.33 -1.46
C VAL A 70 -9.29 -0.14 -2.71
N ALA A 71 -8.58 -1.16 -3.18
CA ALA A 71 -7.78 -1.10 -4.39
C ALA A 71 -8.66 -0.73 -5.59
N GLU A 72 -9.82 -1.35 -5.75
CA GLU A 72 -10.75 -1.02 -6.84
C GLU A 72 -11.17 0.47 -6.80
N VAL A 73 -11.43 1.01 -5.61
CA VAL A 73 -11.79 2.42 -5.42
C VAL A 73 -10.63 3.36 -5.73
N VAL A 74 -9.43 3.10 -5.17
CA VAL A 74 -8.26 3.98 -5.27
C VAL A 74 -7.68 3.99 -6.68
N THR A 75 -7.67 2.85 -7.36
CA THR A 75 -7.08 2.71 -8.69
C THR A 75 -8.07 3.05 -9.82
N GLY A 76 -9.36 3.18 -9.50
CA GLY A 76 -10.43 3.35 -10.49
C GLY A 76 -10.73 2.07 -11.27
N GLY A 77 -10.62 0.91 -10.63
CA GLY A 77 -11.01 -0.40 -11.18
C GLY A 77 -9.86 -1.39 -11.43
N ALA A 78 -8.61 -1.08 -11.05
CA ALA A 78 -7.53 -2.06 -11.05
C ALA A 78 -7.54 -2.87 -9.75
N SER A 79 -7.46 -4.20 -9.89
CA SER A 79 -7.41 -5.09 -8.74
C SER A 79 -6.05 -5.04 -8.04
N LEU A 80 -6.06 -5.33 -6.74
CA LEU A 80 -4.85 -5.59 -5.99
C LEU A 80 -4.17 -6.87 -6.54
N PRO A 81 -2.84 -6.89 -6.74
CA PRO A 81 -2.18 -8.10 -7.22
C PRO A 81 -2.31 -9.23 -6.17
N GLY A 82 -2.31 -10.46 -6.66
CA GLY A 82 -2.24 -11.64 -5.78
C GLY A 82 -0.95 -11.66 -4.96
N GLU A 83 -0.95 -12.32 -3.80
CA GLU A 83 0.24 -12.35 -2.95
C GLU A 83 1.48 -12.91 -3.67
N GLU A 84 1.31 -13.88 -4.58
CA GLU A 84 2.43 -14.39 -5.38
C GLU A 84 2.98 -13.33 -6.36
N ALA A 85 2.10 -12.55 -7.00
CA ALA A 85 2.52 -11.46 -7.88
C ALA A 85 3.23 -10.36 -7.09
N ILE A 86 2.71 -9.98 -5.92
CA ILE A 86 3.34 -9.02 -5.01
C ILE A 86 4.74 -9.51 -4.60
N ARG A 87 4.88 -10.80 -4.22
CA ARG A 87 6.18 -11.38 -3.88
C ARG A 87 7.15 -11.38 -5.07
N SER A 88 6.66 -11.59 -6.28
CA SER A 88 7.48 -11.52 -7.49
C SER A 88 7.94 -10.09 -7.82
N MET A 89 7.22 -9.06 -7.37
CA MET A 89 7.65 -7.67 -7.51
C MET A 89 8.74 -7.29 -6.51
N PHE A 90 8.84 -8.02 -5.40
CA PHE A 90 9.94 -7.85 -4.47
C PHE A 90 11.23 -8.40 -5.08
N PRO A 91 12.37 -7.69 -4.92
CA PRO A 91 13.63 -8.15 -5.45
C PRO A 91 13.93 -9.54 -4.88
N SER A 92 14.12 -10.51 -5.79
CA SER A 92 14.50 -11.87 -5.45
C SER A 92 15.95 -11.88 -4.94
N GLY A 93 16.18 -11.51 -3.67
CA GLY A 93 17.57 -11.39 -3.22
C GLY A 93 17.89 -10.84 -1.83
N CYS A 94 16.95 -10.73 -0.89
CA CYS A 94 17.33 -10.56 0.52
C CYS A 94 17.31 -11.93 1.21
N ARG A 95 18.39 -12.69 1.00
CA ARG A 95 18.78 -13.81 1.86
C ARG A 95 19.91 -13.34 2.78
#